data_AF-A0A497PB42-F1
#
_entry.id   AF-A0A497PB42-F1
#
_cell.length_a   1.000
_cell.length_b   1.000
_cell.length_c   1.000
_cell.angle_alpha   90.00
_cell.angle_beta   90.00
_cell.angle_gamma   90.00
#
_symmetry.space_group_name_H-M   'P 1'
#
loop_
_entity.id
_entity.type
_entity.pdbx_description
1 polymer ?
#
loop_
_entity_poly.entity_id
_entity_poly.type
_entity_poly.pdbx_seq_one_letter_code
_entity_poly.pdbx_strand_id
1 'polypeptide(L)'
;MTHLRKHPTILDGLRKGVVIGYDIGGDGFHVLVTGKHLVEAHPAHAESPAVELIFSRAAMEQLSLVSEDDYAAQSGKFFKEPTDGEWTRFGFRPSAAKLVLKGNGRFAQKAGLI
;
A
#
# COMPACT_ATOMS: atom_id res chain seq x y z
N MET A 1 0.31 13.51 0.80
CA MET A 1 1.14 12.94 1.89
C MET A 1 0.37 12.62 3.19
N THR A 2 -0.70 13.35 3.54
CA THR A 2 -1.45 13.17 4.81
C THR A 2 -2.14 11.80 4.95
N HIS A 3 -2.48 11.13 3.84
CA HIS A 3 -3.29 9.91 3.82
C HIS A 3 -2.55 8.67 4.35
N LEU A 4 -1.25 8.54 4.09
CA LEU A 4 -0.50 7.36 4.56
C LEU A 4 -0.17 7.35 6.04
N ARG A 5 -0.14 8.54 6.66
CA ARG A 5 -0.10 8.64 8.12
C ARG A 5 -1.37 8.08 8.78
N LYS A 6 -2.48 7.97 8.03
CA LYS A 6 -3.77 7.44 8.52
C LYS A 6 -3.95 5.94 8.32
N HIS A 7 -3.07 5.27 7.56
CA HIS A 7 -3.23 3.84 7.26
C HIS A 7 -1.96 3.02 7.52
N PRO A 8 -1.31 3.14 8.71
CA PRO A 8 -0.08 2.43 9.03
C PRO A 8 -0.25 0.89 9.06
N THR A 9 -1.46 0.36 9.23
CA THR A 9 -1.69 -1.10 9.26
C THR A 9 -1.45 -1.80 7.93
N ILE A 10 -1.49 -1.10 6.78
CA ILE A 10 -1.07 -1.74 5.52
C ILE A 10 0.42 -2.11 5.53
N LEU A 11 1.18 -1.50 6.45
CA LEU A 11 2.61 -1.66 6.65
C LEU A 11 2.94 -2.59 7.82
N ASP A 12 1.93 -3.17 8.45
CA ASP A 12 2.15 -4.05 9.58
C ASP A 12 2.97 -5.29 9.20
N GLY A 13 3.84 -5.72 10.10
CA GLY A 13 4.71 -6.88 9.84
C GLY A 13 5.83 -6.65 8.80
N LEU A 14 5.93 -5.46 8.20
CA LEU A 14 7.13 -5.10 7.43
C LEU A 14 8.28 -4.80 8.38
N ARG A 15 9.48 -5.30 8.03
CA ARG A 15 10.69 -5.04 8.81
C ARG A 15 11.11 -3.58 8.67
N LYS A 16 11.78 -3.05 9.69
CA LYS A 16 12.50 -1.78 9.59
C LYS A 16 13.46 -1.82 8.39
N GLY A 17 13.51 -0.74 7.62
CA GLY A 17 14.33 -0.60 6.42
C GLY A 17 13.63 -0.98 5.11
N VAL A 18 12.39 -1.48 5.17
CA VAL A 18 11.59 -1.74 3.96
C VAL A 18 11.17 -0.41 3.33
N VAL A 19 11.44 -0.28 2.02
CA VAL A 19 11.01 0.86 1.19
C VAL A 19 9.79 0.48 0.39
N ILE A 20 8.81 1.37 0.34
CA ILE A 20 7.52 1.16 -0.30
C ILE A 20 7.26 2.30 -1.26
N GLY A 21 7.13 1.97 -2.53
CA GLY A 21 6.78 2.92 -3.58
C GLY A 21 5.28 3.12 -3.62
N TYR A 22 4.85 4.36 -3.74
CA TYR A 22 3.49 4.75 -4.06
C TYR A 22 3.48 5.47 -5.40
N ASP A 23 2.48 5.20 -6.22
CA ASP A 23 2.16 5.97 -7.41
C ASP A 23 0.66 6.22 -7.40
N ILE A 24 0.26 7.49 -7.42
CA ILE A 24 -1.15 7.88 -7.44
C ILE A 24 -1.39 8.68 -8.72
N GLY A 25 -1.87 8.01 -9.76
CA GLY A 25 -2.15 8.62 -11.06
C GLY A 25 -0.96 9.40 -11.64
N GLY A 26 0.25 8.83 -11.53
CA GLY A 26 1.50 9.40 -12.01
C GLY A 26 2.27 10.24 -11.00
N ASP A 27 1.69 10.55 -9.84
CA ASP A 27 2.38 11.24 -8.74
C ASP A 27 2.98 10.21 -7.79
N GLY A 28 4.28 9.92 -7.94
CA GLY A 28 4.94 8.94 -7.09
C GLY A 28 5.82 9.51 -6.00
N PHE A 29 5.88 8.74 -4.92
CA PHE A 29 6.66 9.02 -3.73
C PHE A 29 6.96 7.69 -3.04
N HIS A 30 7.80 7.69 -2.01
CA HIS A 30 8.06 6.46 -1.27
C HIS A 30 8.02 6.66 0.23
N VAL A 31 7.87 5.54 0.92
CA VAL A 31 7.81 5.47 2.37
C VAL A 31 8.84 4.47 2.87
N LEU A 32 9.64 4.89 3.84
CA LEU A 32 10.60 4.05 4.55
C LEU A 32 10.00 3.62 5.88
N VAL A 33 9.97 2.32 6.15
CA VAL A 33 9.56 1.78 7.46
C VAL A 33 10.70 1.97 8.45
N THR A 34 10.54 2.85 9.43
CA THR A 34 11.56 3.19 10.44
C THR A 34 11.35 2.45 11.76
N GLY A 35 10.18 1.85 11.98
CA GLY A 35 9.84 1.07 13.16
C GLY A 35 8.46 0.42 13.06
N LYS A 36 7.95 -0.13 14.17
CA LYS A 36 6.62 -0.75 14.23
C LYS A 36 5.55 0.34 14.06
N HIS A 37 4.83 0.34 12.94
CA HIS A 37 3.90 1.40 12.52
C HIS A 37 4.54 2.79 12.33
N LEU A 38 5.88 2.88 12.29
CA LEU A 38 6.59 4.15 12.11
C LEU A 38 7.15 4.22 10.70
N VAL A 39 6.93 5.37 10.07
CA VAL A 39 7.32 5.60 8.68
C VAL A 39 7.80 7.01 8.41
N GLU A 40 8.72 7.11 7.46
CA GLU A 40 9.17 8.38 6.87
C GLU A 40 8.75 8.43 5.40
N ALA A 41 8.14 9.54 4.98
CA ALA A 41 7.67 9.72 3.62
C ALA A 41 8.60 10.68 2.87
N HIS A 42 9.00 10.28 1.67
CA HIS A 42 9.93 11.01 0.81
C HIS A 42 9.23 11.32 -0.52
N PRO A 43 9.27 12.56 -1.02
CA PRO A 43 8.50 13.02 -2.19
C PRO A 43 9.11 12.60 -3.54
N ALA A 44 9.81 11.47 -3.60
CA ALA A 44 10.45 10.96 -4.82
C ALA A 44 10.10 9.49 -5.03
N HIS A 45 10.08 9.02 -6.27
CA HIS A 45 10.00 7.58 -6.54
C HIS A 45 11.21 6.86 -5.93
N ALA A 46 10.97 5.71 -5.33
CA ALA A 46 12.05 4.81 -4.97
C ALA A 46 12.57 4.13 -6.24
N GLU A 47 13.89 4.05 -6.40
CA GLU A 47 14.50 3.31 -7.53
C GLU A 47 14.21 1.80 -7.44
N SER A 48 14.03 1.30 -6.21
CA SER A 48 13.99 -0.13 -5.97
C SER A 48 13.11 -0.48 -4.75
N PRO A 49 11.81 -0.15 -4.78
CA PRO A 49 10.92 -0.44 -3.67
C PRO A 49 10.73 -1.95 -3.51
N ALA A 50 10.57 -2.38 -2.25
CA ALA A 50 10.26 -3.77 -1.91
C ALA A 50 8.79 -4.09 -2.24
N VAL A 51 7.92 -3.11 -2.03
CA VAL A 51 6.49 -3.13 -2.33
C VAL A 51 6.14 -1.87 -3.11
N GLU A 52 5.41 -2.02 -4.20
CA GLU A 52 4.92 -0.91 -5.01
C GLU A 52 3.40 -0.93 -5.03
N LEU A 53 2.80 0.19 -4.65
CA LEU A 53 1.36 0.37 -4.54
C LEU A 53 0.93 1.46 -5.51
N ILE A 54 0.19 1.07 -6.54
CA ILE A 54 -0.23 1.97 -7.62
C ILE A 54 -1.74 2.13 -7.55
N PHE A 55 -2.21 3.37 -7.51
CA PHE A 55 -3.62 3.72 -7.42
C PHE A 55 -4.00 4.67 -8.55
N SER A 56 -5.17 4.47 -9.11
CA SER A 56 -5.86 5.56 -9.81
C SER A 56 -6.20 6.69 -8.83
N ARG A 57 -6.32 7.93 -9.33
CA ARG A 57 -6.73 9.08 -8.50
C ARG A 57 -8.10 8.86 -7.88
N ALA A 58 -9.07 8.37 -8.66
CA ALA A 58 -10.43 8.12 -8.17
C ALA A 58 -10.45 7.02 -7.09
N ALA A 59 -9.70 5.93 -7.26
CA ALA A 59 -9.59 4.91 -6.20
C ALA A 59 -9.00 5.52 -4.91
N MET A 60 -7.96 6.36 -5.02
CA MET A 60 -7.36 6.98 -3.84
C MET A 60 -8.31 7.96 -3.14
N GLU A 61 -9.10 8.71 -3.89
CA GLU A 61 -10.14 9.59 -3.33
C GLU A 61 -11.16 8.77 -2.53
N GLN A 62 -11.65 7.65 -3.07
CA GLN A 62 -12.55 6.75 -2.33
C GLN A 62 -11.88 6.14 -1.09
N LEU A 63 -10.63 5.70 -1.21
CA LEU A 63 -9.86 5.15 -0.09
C LEU A 63 -9.63 6.19 1.03
N SER A 64 -9.63 7.49 0.70
CA SER A 64 -9.48 8.55 1.70
C SER A 64 -10.71 8.79 2.57
N LEU A 65 -11.87 8.26 2.15
CA LEU A 65 -13.16 8.42 2.82
C LEU A 65 -13.47 7.28 3.79
N VAL A 66 -12.75 6.15 3.70
CA VAL A 66 -13.05 4.95 4.46
C VAL A 66 -12.21 4.85 5.73
N SER A 67 -12.68 4.05 6.70
CA SER A 67 -11.94 3.75 7.91
C SER A 67 -10.65 2.97 7.60
N GLU A 68 -9.70 2.94 8.53
CA GLU A 68 -8.50 2.11 8.37
C GLU A 68 -8.84 0.61 8.23
N ASP A 69 -9.88 0.14 8.91
CA ASP A 69 -10.35 -1.24 8.81
C ASP A 69 -10.93 -1.58 7.43
N ASP A 70 -11.61 -0.62 6.81
CA ASP A 70 -12.27 -0.76 5.51
C ASP A 70 -11.32 -0.49 4.35
N TYR A 71 -10.22 0.25 4.59
CA TYR A 71 -9.21 0.59 3.58
C TYR A 71 -8.69 -0.66 2.87
N ALA A 72 -8.38 -1.73 3.62
CA ALA A 72 -7.87 -2.97 3.07
C ALA A 72 -8.91 -3.68 2.18
N ALA A 73 -10.17 -3.74 2.63
CA ALA A 73 -11.26 -4.36 1.87
C ALA A 73 -11.55 -3.58 0.58
N GLN A 74 -11.63 -2.25 0.67
CA GLN A 74 -11.88 -1.38 -0.48
C GLN A 74 -10.70 -1.40 -1.48
N SER A 75 -9.46 -1.41 -0.98
CA SER A 75 -8.27 -1.56 -1.84
C SER A 75 -8.25 -2.91 -2.56
N GLY A 76 -8.67 -3.98 -1.87
CA GLY A 76 -8.84 -5.31 -2.45
C GLY A 76 -9.93 -5.37 -3.50
N LYS A 77 -11.05 -4.68 -3.27
CA LYS A 77 -12.13 -4.54 -4.25
C LYS A 77 -11.62 -3.89 -5.54
N PHE A 78 -10.93 -2.76 -5.45
CA PHE A 78 -10.36 -2.09 -6.63
C PHE A 78 -9.30 -2.90 -7.37
N PHE A 79 -8.67 -3.86 -6.71
CA PHE A 79 -7.72 -4.77 -7.34
C PHE A 79 -8.41 -5.92 -8.08
N LYS A 80 -9.45 -6.50 -7.47
CA LYS A 80 -10.20 -7.64 -8.02
C LYS A 80 -11.19 -7.22 -9.11
N GLU A 81 -11.81 -6.06 -8.92
CA GLU A 81 -12.86 -5.50 -9.77
C GLU A 81 -12.43 -4.11 -10.27
N PRO A 82 -11.33 -4.01 -11.04
CA PRO A 82 -10.89 -2.73 -11.56
C PRO A 82 -11.90 -2.20 -12.58
N THR A 83 -12.13 -0.89 -12.54
CA THR A 83 -12.85 -0.14 -13.58
C THR A 83 -11.89 0.80 -14.31
N ASP A 84 -12.35 1.44 -15.39
CA ASP A 84 -11.53 2.43 -16.12
C ASP A 84 -11.10 3.61 -15.23
N GLY A 85 -11.93 3.97 -14.23
CA GLY A 85 -11.66 5.06 -13.30
C GLY A 85 -11.04 4.63 -11.98
N GLU A 86 -11.48 3.49 -11.44
CA GLU A 86 -11.15 3.03 -10.08
C GLU A 86 -10.43 1.69 -10.15
N TRP A 87 -9.12 1.74 -9.95
CA TRP A 87 -8.28 0.55 -9.93
C TRP A 87 -7.08 0.74 -8.99
N THR A 88 -6.54 -0.40 -8.55
CA THR A 88 -5.28 -0.50 -7.79
C THR A 88 -4.40 -1.62 -8.36
N ARG A 89 -3.08 -1.50 -8.20
CA ARG A 89 -2.11 -2.56 -8.52
C ARG A 89 -1.08 -2.69 -7.40
N PHE A 90 -0.69 -3.93 -7.16
CA PHE A 90 0.29 -4.29 -6.15
C PHE A 90 1.49 -4.99 -6.79
N GLY A 91 2.66 -4.37 -6.72
CA GLY A 91 3.94 -4.94 -7.13
C GLY A 91 4.73 -5.43 -5.90
N PHE A 92 5.01 -6.72 -5.81
CA PHE A 92 5.80 -7.28 -4.73
C PHE A 92 7.10 -7.89 -5.24
N ARG A 93 8.23 -7.51 -4.62
CA ARG A 93 9.46 -8.29 -4.81
C ARG A 93 9.35 -9.64 -4.07
N PRO A 94 10.00 -10.71 -4.55
CA PRO A 94 9.88 -12.04 -3.93
C PRO A 94 10.24 -12.08 -2.44
N SER A 95 11.22 -11.29 -2.01
CA SER A 95 11.60 -11.14 -0.61
C SER A 95 10.53 -10.42 0.22
N ALA A 96 9.87 -9.42 -0.36
CA ALA A 96 8.79 -8.66 0.27
C ALA A 96 7.48 -9.47 0.34
N ALA A 97 7.15 -10.23 -0.71
CA ALA A 97 6.02 -11.15 -0.72
C ALA A 97 6.12 -12.14 0.46
N LYS A 98 7.31 -12.71 0.70
CA LYS A 98 7.55 -13.58 1.87
C LYS A 98 7.38 -12.85 3.20
N LEU A 99 7.70 -11.56 3.29
CA LEU A 99 7.52 -10.76 4.51
C LEU A 99 6.05 -10.44 4.75
N VAL A 100 5.31 -10.04 3.72
CA VAL A 100 3.87 -9.80 3.76
C VAL A 100 3.12 -11.10 4.13
N LEU A 101 3.48 -12.23 3.53
CA LEU A 101 2.86 -13.52 3.87
C LEU A 101 3.17 -13.98 5.30
N LYS A 102 4.36 -13.68 5.83
CA LYS A 102 4.77 -14.10 7.19
C LYS A 102 4.32 -13.15 8.31
N GLY A 103 4.07 -11.88 8.02
CA GLY A 103 3.73 -10.86 9.03
C GLY A 103 2.41 -10.12 8.80
N ASN A 104 1.87 -10.16 7.58
CA ASN A 104 0.80 -9.30 7.12
C ASN A 104 -0.28 -10.05 6.32
N GLY A 105 -0.41 -11.36 6.58
CA GLY A 105 -1.45 -12.20 6.00
C GLY A 105 -2.86 -11.63 6.22
N ARG A 106 -3.09 -10.83 7.27
CA ARG A 106 -4.39 -10.17 7.52
C ARG A 106 -4.74 -9.09 6.50
N PHE A 107 -3.80 -8.22 6.11
CA PHE A 107 -4.07 -7.23 5.06
C PHE A 107 -4.30 -7.94 3.73
N ALA A 108 -3.41 -8.88 3.37
CA ALA A 108 -3.55 -9.66 2.16
C ALA A 108 -4.86 -10.49 2.12
N GLN A 109 -5.29 -11.07 3.25
CA GLN A 109 -6.58 -11.75 3.39
C GLN A 109 -7.77 -10.80 3.32
N LYS A 110 -7.73 -9.65 4.02
CA LYS A 110 -8.80 -8.63 3.98
C LYS A 110 -8.95 -8.02 2.58
N ALA A 111 -7.85 -7.77 1.89
CA ALA A 111 -7.83 -7.34 0.50
C ALA A 111 -8.11 -8.51 -0.46
N GLY A 112 -8.13 -9.75 0.04
CA GLY A 112 -8.30 -10.99 -0.69
C GLY A 112 -7.29 -11.20 -1.84
N LEU A 113 -6.05 -10.76 -1.61
CA LEU A 113 -4.90 -10.97 -2.47
C LEU A 113 -4.33 -12.40 -2.35
N ILE A 114 -4.74 -13.13 -1.30
CA ILE A 114 -4.46 -14.56 -1.05
C ILE A 114 -5.70 -15.24 -0.47
#